data_AF-A0A7S2UNR4-F1
#
_entry.id   AF-A0A7S2UNR4-F1
#
_cell.length_a   1.000
_cell.length_b   1.000
_cell.length_c   1.000
_cell.angle_alpha   90.00
_cell.angle_beta   90.00
_cell.angle_gamma   90.00
#
_symmetry.space_group_name_H-M   'P 1'
#
loop_
_entity.id
_entity.type
_entity.pdbx_description
1 polymer ?
#
loop_
_entity_poly.entity_id
_entity_poly.type
_entity_poly.pdbx_seq_one_letter_code
_entity_poly.pdbx_strand_id
1 'polypeptide(L)'
;MSASFPIKAEPMDDDGNISMPIEGTSNISMEDYPTEDDEDEVVREIDLFISPELMSTLHLVQFPLMPVSLTEGQPSPLPESARFKQQHHLLELDYPLPSTQQRRPPFDTVTHRTVSSHSVPISTHMALGVLDASGTSMNLVPLCQPTLQMRPSFAHVDVLDDGGDDDEKDEGDGAPSKLDGMAKGKPLLFKKKESDRAALARKSSYAFKKASQDGEEWSDLYIRGPGTDERKQARRAVACPSRNRQLEFVGSNETNGSAQFVKSLNYLPDHIVLTEAASSNDIVDVDEANDEANESKTSVSETGDRLSEEYLLRDLVAQLSSLLLDRACPIPWNVLQAKFSGTSSKITDDVLLMALGSVAVLVRGNFVVQSRLIVGVRPEVALARDLVLILLNKDGYVQRSRLVPTLSNLVEEHTVTALLSQIGRKCTNGWELRLEDDTIFEHEFPDQVGLHQSYWEHHIQNEPKLSLLLQEYETATTENYSTKI
;
A
#
# COMPACT_ATOMS: atom_id res chain seq x y z
N MET A 1 20.18 -32.61 -17.28
CA MET A 1 19.70 -33.75 -16.47
C MET A 1 18.61 -33.20 -15.58
N SER A 2 17.35 -33.42 -15.96
CA SER A 2 16.19 -32.85 -15.28
C SER A 2 15.59 -33.92 -14.37
N ALA A 3 15.57 -33.68 -13.06
CA ALA A 3 14.86 -34.53 -12.11
C ALA A 3 13.42 -34.00 -11.98
N SER A 4 12.47 -34.78 -12.49
CA SER A 4 11.04 -34.58 -12.32
C SER A 4 10.61 -35.49 -11.16
N PHE A 5 10.04 -34.93 -10.09
CA PHE A 5 9.47 -35.72 -8.99
C PHE A 5 8.00 -36.03 -9.30
N PRO A 6 7.57 -37.30 -9.35
CA PRO A 6 6.18 -37.66 -9.55
C PRO A 6 5.40 -37.49 -8.25
N ILE A 7 4.31 -36.72 -8.28
CA ILE A 7 3.32 -36.67 -7.21
C ILE A 7 2.52 -37.97 -7.29
N LYS A 8 2.71 -38.85 -6.31
CA LYS A 8 1.95 -40.09 -6.15
C LYS A 8 0.63 -39.73 -5.45
N ALA A 9 -0.50 -39.96 -6.13
CA ALA A 9 -1.82 -39.88 -5.50
C ALA A 9 -2.03 -41.12 -4.62
N GLU A 10 -2.40 -40.92 -3.36
CA GLU A 10 -2.81 -41.99 -2.43
C GLU A 10 -4.34 -42.04 -2.29
N PRO A 11 -4.92 -43.23 -2.01
CA PRO A 11 -6.35 -43.47 -2.15
C PRO A 11 -7.17 -42.90 -0.97
N MET A 12 -8.39 -42.46 -1.27
CA MET A 12 -9.42 -42.09 -0.29
C MET A 12 -10.13 -43.34 0.24
N ASP A 13 -10.31 -43.41 1.56
CA ASP A 13 -11.20 -44.38 2.21
C ASP A 13 -12.65 -43.85 2.25
N ASP A 14 -13.61 -44.78 2.29
CA ASP A 14 -15.05 -44.63 1.99
C ASP A 14 -15.87 -43.79 3.01
N ASP A 15 -15.22 -43.08 3.95
CA ASP A 15 -15.88 -42.21 4.95
C ASP A 15 -15.39 -40.75 4.94
N GLY A 16 -14.59 -40.34 3.94
CA GLY A 16 -14.34 -38.92 3.65
C GLY A 16 -13.54 -38.12 4.70
N ASN A 17 -12.84 -38.76 5.63
CA ASN A 17 -12.01 -38.10 6.64
C ASN A 17 -10.51 -38.20 6.29
N ILE A 18 -9.79 -37.08 6.33
CA ILE A 18 -8.33 -37.04 6.13
C ILE A 18 -7.65 -37.44 7.45
N SER A 19 -7.20 -38.69 7.56
CA SER A 19 -6.35 -39.14 8.67
C SER A 19 -4.90 -38.74 8.43
N MET A 20 -4.43 -37.69 9.10
CA MET A 20 -2.99 -37.47 9.27
C MET A 20 -2.44 -38.44 10.32
N PRO A 21 -1.34 -39.16 10.06
CA PRO A 21 -0.70 -39.97 11.08
C PRO A 21 0.01 -39.05 12.09
N ILE A 22 -0.41 -39.10 13.36
CA ILE A 22 0.34 -38.52 14.48
C ILE A 22 1.37 -39.57 14.89
N GLU A 23 2.54 -39.52 14.27
CA GLU A 23 3.74 -40.18 14.80
C GLU A 23 4.69 -39.13 15.36
N GLY A 24 5.08 -39.29 16.63
CA GLY A 24 6.19 -38.57 17.24
C GLY A 24 5.82 -37.46 18.22
N THR A 25 5.30 -37.81 19.40
CA THR A 25 5.46 -36.96 20.58
C THR A 25 6.92 -37.03 21.04
N SER A 26 7.81 -36.24 20.42
CA SER A 26 9.06 -35.85 21.07
C SER A 26 8.73 -34.72 22.04
N ASN A 27 8.92 -34.96 23.33
CA ASN A 27 9.00 -33.91 24.33
C ASN A 27 10.06 -32.91 23.86
N ILE A 28 9.63 -31.72 23.43
CA ILE A 28 10.53 -30.60 23.24
C ILE A 28 10.84 -30.12 24.66
N SER A 29 11.97 -30.59 25.19
CA SER A 29 12.55 -30.05 26.41
C SER A 29 12.81 -28.56 26.22
N MET A 30 12.61 -27.77 27.26
CA MET A 30 12.86 -26.32 27.30
C MET A 30 14.34 -25.93 27.13
N GLU A 31 15.19 -26.85 26.66
CA GLU A 31 16.63 -26.72 26.47
C GLU A 31 17.03 -26.49 25.00
N ASP A 32 16.11 -26.59 24.02
CA ASP A 32 16.40 -26.40 22.58
C ASP A 32 16.12 -24.96 22.08
N TYR A 33 16.17 -23.97 22.97
CA TYR A 33 16.35 -22.59 22.51
C TYR A 33 17.82 -22.41 22.18
N PRO A 34 18.20 -22.00 20.94
CA PRO A 34 19.59 -21.68 20.64
C PRO A 34 20.06 -20.65 21.66
N THR A 35 21.01 -21.04 22.49
CA THR A 35 21.73 -20.15 23.39
C THR A 35 22.43 -19.08 22.56
N GLU A 36 22.64 -17.89 23.12
CA GLU A 36 23.28 -16.74 22.46
C GLU A 36 24.68 -17.03 21.85
N ASP A 37 25.23 -18.24 22.04
CA ASP A 37 26.50 -18.72 21.48
C ASP A 37 26.41 -19.36 20.08
N ASP A 38 25.21 -19.55 19.51
CA ASP A 38 25.02 -20.00 18.11
C ASP A 38 25.00 -18.81 17.12
N GLU A 39 25.90 -17.84 17.29
CA GLU A 39 26.10 -16.78 16.30
C GLU A 39 26.68 -17.38 15.00
N ASP A 40 25.95 -17.25 13.89
CA ASP A 40 26.40 -17.68 12.56
C ASP A 40 27.81 -17.14 12.26
N GLU A 41 28.78 -18.05 12.04
CA GLU A 41 30.17 -17.67 11.75
C GLU A 41 30.25 -16.79 10.49
N VAL A 42 30.88 -15.62 10.60
CA VAL A 42 31.12 -14.73 9.45
C VAL A 42 32.09 -15.39 8.47
N VAL A 43 31.54 -16.02 7.43
CA VAL A 43 32.34 -16.72 6.39
C VAL A 43 33.11 -15.74 5.49
N ARG A 44 32.57 -14.53 5.27
CA ARG A 44 33.16 -13.52 4.37
C ARG A 44 32.59 -12.12 4.62
N GLU A 45 33.48 -11.14 4.63
CA GLU A 45 33.14 -9.71 4.57
C GLU A 45 33.19 -9.21 3.11
N ILE A 46 32.19 -8.42 2.70
CA ILE A 46 32.08 -7.84 1.36
C ILE A 46 31.93 -6.33 1.48
N ASP A 47 32.84 -5.58 0.89
CA ASP A 47 32.79 -4.12 0.91
C ASP A 47 31.65 -3.60 0.02
N LEU A 48 30.76 -2.76 0.59
CA LEU A 48 29.64 -2.17 -0.12
C LEU A 48 29.93 -0.72 -0.53
N PHE A 49 29.86 -0.44 -1.82
CA PHE A 49 30.01 0.91 -2.38
C PHE A 49 28.71 1.36 -3.04
N ILE A 50 28.27 2.59 -2.79
CA ILE A 50 27.10 3.17 -3.46
C ILE A 50 27.59 4.12 -4.57
N SER A 51 27.09 3.93 -5.80
CA SER A 51 27.39 4.79 -6.95
C SER A 51 26.12 5.50 -7.45
N PRO A 52 26.03 6.84 -7.34
CA PRO A 52 24.87 7.59 -7.81
C PRO A 52 24.94 8.00 -9.29
N GLU A 53 26.05 7.76 -10.00
CA GLU A 53 26.29 8.33 -11.35
C GLU A 53 25.22 7.96 -12.39
N LEU A 54 24.69 6.74 -12.30
CA LEU A 54 23.69 6.21 -13.24
C LEU A 54 22.26 6.29 -12.70
N MET A 55 22.04 6.85 -11.52
CA MET A 55 20.74 6.84 -10.84
C MET A 55 19.61 7.48 -11.65
N SER A 56 19.91 8.55 -12.39
CA SER A 56 18.93 9.30 -13.18
C SER A 56 18.66 8.69 -14.56
N THR A 57 19.54 7.82 -15.05
CA THR A 57 19.50 7.31 -16.44
C THR A 57 19.22 5.81 -16.52
N LEU A 58 19.51 5.07 -15.46
CA LEU A 58 19.34 3.62 -15.40
C LEU A 58 17.86 3.24 -15.24
N HIS A 59 17.37 2.45 -16.19
CA HIS A 59 16.02 1.88 -16.17
C HIS A 59 16.11 0.35 -16.11
N LEU A 60 15.21 -0.28 -15.37
CA LEU A 60 15.04 -1.73 -15.37
C LEU A 60 13.98 -2.12 -16.42
N VAL A 61 14.38 -2.90 -17.43
CA VAL A 61 13.49 -3.39 -18.47
C VAL A 61 13.24 -4.88 -18.27
N GLN A 62 11.99 -5.27 -18.11
CA GLN A 62 11.56 -6.65 -17.88
C GLN A 62 10.74 -7.17 -19.05
N PHE A 63 10.87 -8.45 -19.38
CA PHE A 63 10.09 -9.11 -20.43
C PHE A 63 9.31 -10.30 -19.83
N PRO A 64 8.15 -10.07 -19.20
CA PRO A 64 7.43 -11.11 -18.45
C PRO A 64 7.04 -12.34 -19.27
N LEU A 65 6.90 -12.20 -20.59
CA LEU A 65 6.50 -13.28 -21.50
C LEU A 65 7.69 -14.01 -22.14
N MET A 66 8.94 -13.63 -21.83
CA MET A 66 10.13 -14.28 -22.38
C MET A 66 10.83 -15.11 -21.28
N PRO A 67 10.78 -16.45 -21.36
CA PRO A 67 11.47 -17.30 -20.39
C PRO A 67 12.99 -17.20 -20.52
N VAL A 68 13.68 -17.27 -19.38
CA VAL A 68 15.15 -17.15 -19.29
C VAL A 68 15.87 -18.28 -20.05
N SER A 69 15.30 -19.48 -20.11
CA SER A 69 15.91 -20.61 -20.82
C SER A 69 16.02 -20.40 -22.35
N LEU A 70 15.24 -19.48 -22.94
CA LEU A 70 15.36 -19.15 -24.36
C LEU A 70 16.55 -18.21 -24.66
N THR A 71 17.18 -17.64 -23.63
CA THR A 71 18.36 -16.78 -23.74
C THR A 71 19.63 -17.45 -23.22
N GLU A 72 19.56 -18.69 -22.71
CA GLU A 72 20.74 -19.47 -22.35
C GLU A 72 21.53 -19.88 -23.60
N GLY A 73 22.70 -19.28 -23.78
CA GLY A 73 23.66 -19.66 -24.83
C GLY A 73 23.48 -18.96 -26.18
N GLN A 74 22.50 -18.07 -26.34
CA GLN A 74 22.37 -17.17 -27.51
C GLN A 74 22.27 -15.71 -27.06
N PRO A 75 22.89 -14.76 -27.77
CA PRO A 75 22.71 -13.35 -27.46
C PRO A 75 21.23 -12.99 -27.61
N SER A 76 20.68 -12.25 -26.63
CA SER A 76 19.34 -11.68 -26.75
C SER A 76 19.21 -10.94 -28.09
N PRO A 77 18.10 -11.11 -28.83
CA PRO A 77 17.94 -10.43 -30.10
C PRO A 77 18.07 -8.92 -29.87
N LEU A 78 18.83 -8.25 -30.73
CA LEU A 78 18.95 -6.81 -30.67
C LEU A 78 17.72 -6.19 -31.37
N PRO A 79 17.07 -5.19 -30.76
CA PRO A 79 16.07 -4.42 -31.49
C PRO A 79 16.75 -3.66 -32.65
N GLU A 80 15.96 -3.33 -33.66
CA GLU A 80 16.37 -2.54 -34.82
C GLU A 80 16.18 -1.05 -34.55
N SER A 81 15.05 -0.69 -33.93
CA SER A 81 14.73 0.66 -33.47
C SER A 81 14.25 0.66 -32.02
N ALA A 82 14.55 1.75 -31.33
CA ALA A 82 14.08 2.03 -29.98
C ALA A 82 13.57 3.46 -29.92
N ARG A 83 12.41 3.67 -29.30
CA ARG A 83 11.79 4.98 -29.12
C ARG A 83 11.37 5.16 -27.68
N PHE A 84 11.54 6.35 -27.15
CA PHE A 84 11.25 6.64 -25.75
C PHE A 84 10.51 7.95 -25.55
N LYS A 85 9.50 7.92 -24.70
CA LYS A 85 8.78 9.08 -24.16
C LYS A 85 9.26 9.31 -22.73
N GLN A 86 9.92 10.45 -22.50
CA GLN A 86 10.58 10.75 -21.23
C GLN A 86 9.60 11.07 -20.11
N GLN A 87 8.55 11.84 -20.39
CA GLN A 87 7.59 12.27 -19.36
C GLN A 87 6.70 11.11 -18.92
N HIS A 88 6.21 10.33 -19.88
CA HIS A 88 5.33 9.19 -19.60
C HIS A 88 6.06 7.86 -19.40
N HIS A 89 7.40 7.83 -19.51
CA HIS A 89 8.25 6.65 -19.35
C HIS A 89 7.81 5.46 -20.22
N LEU A 90 7.52 5.73 -21.49
CA LEU A 90 7.09 4.73 -22.46
C LEU A 90 8.23 4.38 -23.40
N LEU A 91 8.58 3.10 -23.50
CA LEU A 91 9.64 2.58 -24.34
C LEU A 91 9.02 1.62 -25.37
N GLU A 92 9.30 1.87 -26.64
CA GLU A 92 8.95 0.96 -27.73
C GLU A 92 10.22 0.43 -28.37
N LEU A 93 10.24 -0.89 -28.57
CA LEU A 93 11.33 -1.62 -29.21
C LEU A 93 10.79 -2.43 -30.38
N ASP A 94 11.38 -2.25 -31.54
CA ASP A 94 11.01 -3.02 -32.74
C ASP A 94 12.04 -4.11 -32.99
N TYR A 95 11.56 -5.34 -33.13
CA TYR A 95 12.39 -6.50 -33.46
C TYR A 95 12.09 -6.99 -34.87
N PRO A 96 13.11 -7.29 -35.68
CA PRO A 96 12.89 -7.80 -37.03
C PRO A 96 12.25 -9.20 -36.97
N LEU A 97 11.24 -9.44 -37.81
CA LEU A 97 10.66 -10.77 -37.96
C LEU A 97 11.49 -11.61 -38.94
N PRO A 98 11.87 -12.85 -38.59
CA PRO A 98 12.61 -13.70 -39.51
C PRO A 98 11.78 -13.99 -40.78
N SER A 99 12.42 -13.87 -41.93
CA SER A 99 11.81 -14.07 -43.26
C SER A 99 11.40 -15.53 -43.55
N THR A 100 11.76 -16.46 -42.66
CA THR A 100 11.46 -17.89 -42.78
C THR A 100 10.07 -18.27 -42.27
N GLN A 101 9.33 -17.37 -41.62
CA GLN A 101 7.96 -17.63 -41.18
C GLN A 101 6.98 -17.40 -42.33
N GLN A 102 6.12 -18.39 -42.59
CA GLN A 102 5.12 -18.35 -43.65
C GLN A 102 4.00 -17.38 -43.25
N ARG A 103 4.08 -16.14 -43.73
CA ARG A 103 3.07 -15.10 -43.45
C ARG A 103 1.83 -15.34 -44.31
N ARG A 104 0.66 -15.09 -43.75
CA ARG A 104 -0.63 -15.18 -44.45
C ARG A 104 -1.29 -13.80 -44.44
N PRO A 105 -2.01 -13.42 -45.52
CA PRO A 105 -2.87 -12.25 -45.50
C PRO A 105 -3.82 -12.29 -44.30
N PRO A 106 -4.09 -11.16 -43.62
CA PRO A 106 -3.68 -9.78 -43.94
C PRO A 106 -2.31 -9.33 -43.37
N PHE A 107 -1.51 -10.24 -42.80
CA PHE A 107 -0.30 -9.90 -42.03
C PHE A 107 1.02 -10.08 -42.82
N ASP A 108 0.95 -10.17 -44.15
CA ASP A 108 2.12 -10.31 -45.02
C ASP A 108 3.01 -9.05 -45.03
N THR A 109 2.42 -7.88 -44.82
CA THR A 109 3.08 -6.57 -44.76
C THR A 109 3.85 -6.30 -43.46
N VAL A 110 3.59 -7.05 -42.39
CA VAL A 110 4.22 -6.82 -41.07
C VAL A 110 5.67 -7.31 -41.09
N THR A 111 6.62 -6.39 -41.07
CA THR A 111 8.08 -6.68 -41.15
C THR A 111 8.77 -6.78 -39.79
N HIS A 112 8.22 -6.12 -38.78
CA HIS A 112 8.78 -6.04 -37.44
C HIS A 112 7.71 -6.38 -36.39
N ARG A 113 8.17 -6.80 -35.22
CA ARG A 113 7.36 -7.01 -34.02
C ARG A 113 7.70 -5.92 -33.02
N THR A 114 6.72 -5.05 -32.76
CA THR A 114 6.84 -4.01 -31.74
C THR A 114 6.52 -4.57 -30.36
N VAL A 115 7.34 -4.20 -29.39
CA VAL A 115 7.13 -4.46 -27.97
C VAL A 115 7.08 -3.11 -27.26
N SER A 116 5.96 -2.83 -26.61
CA SER A 116 5.71 -1.57 -25.91
C SER A 116 5.79 -1.79 -24.40
N SER A 117 6.32 -0.80 -23.67
CA SER A 117 6.44 -0.88 -22.22
C SER A 117 5.16 -0.45 -21.51
N HIS A 118 4.99 -0.95 -20.29
CA HIS A 118 4.14 -0.34 -19.29
C HIS A 118 5.01 0.06 -18.11
N SER A 119 4.92 1.33 -17.70
CA SER A 119 5.68 1.88 -16.58
C SER A 119 5.03 1.45 -15.26
N VAL A 120 5.79 0.70 -14.45
CA VAL A 120 5.39 0.27 -13.11
C VAL A 120 6.11 1.16 -12.09
N PRO A 121 5.38 1.95 -11.28
CA PRO A 121 6.01 2.79 -10.28
C PRO A 121 6.73 1.93 -9.25
N ILE A 122 7.92 2.38 -8.84
CA ILE A 122 8.70 1.69 -7.82
C ILE A 122 8.03 1.92 -6.46
N SER A 123 7.55 0.84 -5.83
CA SER A 123 7.00 0.85 -4.47
C SER A 123 8.02 0.46 -3.40
N THR A 124 9.19 -0.04 -3.79
CA THR A 124 10.24 -0.59 -2.90
C THR A 124 11.61 -0.04 -3.25
N HIS A 125 12.50 0.11 -2.28
CA HIS A 125 13.85 0.63 -2.53
C HIS A 125 14.73 -0.42 -3.24
N MET A 126 14.64 -0.49 -4.57
CA MET A 126 15.44 -1.40 -5.40
C MET A 126 16.77 -0.79 -5.82
N ALA A 127 17.82 -1.62 -5.91
CA ALA A 127 19.13 -1.23 -6.41
C ALA A 127 19.73 -2.32 -7.29
N LEU A 128 20.52 -1.91 -8.29
CA LEU A 128 21.37 -2.80 -9.06
C LEU A 128 22.67 -3.05 -8.27
N GLY A 129 22.91 -4.29 -7.87
CA GLY A 129 24.17 -4.73 -7.27
C GLY A 129 25.07 -5.41 -8.29
N VAL A 130 26.29 -4.91 -8.45
CA VAL A 130 27.34 -5.54 -9.26
C VAL A 130 28.48 -5.99 -8.37
N LEU A 131 28.62 -7.31 -8.24
CA LEU A 131 29.73 -7.95 -7.54
C LEU A 131 30.97 -7.98 -8.43
N ASP A 132 32.12 -7.62 -7.86
CA ASP A 132 33.41 -7.70 -8.55
C ASP A 132 33.82 -9.16 -8.79
N ALA A 133 34.69 -9.39 -9.78
CA ALA A 133 35.17 -10.72 -10.14
C ALA A 133 35.94 -11.43 -9.01
N SER A 134 36.55 -10.65 -8.10
CA SER A 134 37.21 -11.16 -6.89
C SER A 134 36.23 -11.56 -5.78
N GLY A 135 34.97 -11.15 -5.86
CA GLY A 135 33.96 -11.40 -4.83
C GLY A 135 34.18 -10.67 -3.51
N THR A 136 35.05 -9.65 -3.48
CA THR A 136 35.41 -8.89 -2.27
C THR A 136 34.69 -7.55 -2.14
N SER A 137 34.14 -7.01 -3.25
CA SER A 137 33.42 -5.75 -3.23
C SER A 137 32.18 -5.77 -4.13
N MET A 138 31.15 -5.03 -3.71
CA MET A 138 29.90 -4.87 -4.45
C MET A 138 29.58 -3.39 -4.63
N ASN A 139 29.21 -3.00 -5.86
CA ASN A 139 28.76 -1.65 -6.18
C ASN A 139 27.24 -1.65 -6.34
N LEU A 140 26.57 -0.77 -5.59
CA LEU A 140 25.12 -0.59 -5.59
C LEU A 140 24.75 0.70 -6.33
N VAL A 141 23.85 0.60 -7.30
CA VAL A 141 23.25 1.74 -8.00
C VAL A 141 21.75 1.77 -7.70
N PRO A 142 21.25 2.77 -6.96
CA PRO A 142 19.82 2.89 -6.70
C PRO A 142 19.01 3.05 -7.99
N LEU A 143 17.89 2.34 -8.08
CA LEU A 143 16.95 2.47 -9.19
C LEU A 143 15.89 3.49 -8.78
N CYS A 144 15.97 4.71 -9.33
CA CYS A 144 15.00 5.78 -9.07
C CYS A 144 13.95 5.91 -10.19
N GLN A 145 14.23 5.35 -11.37
CA GLN A 145 13.32 5.38 -12.52
C GLN A 145 12.36 4.19 -12.50
N PRO A 146 11.09 4.37 -12.94
CA PRO A 146 10.11 3.31 -12.91
C PRO A 146 10.56 2.08 -13.71
N THR A 147 10.10 0.91 -13.29
CA THR A 147 10.41 -0.34 -13.98
C THR A 147 9.56 -0.46 -15.23
N LEU A 148 10.17 -0.77 -16.36
CA LEU A 148 9.51 -0.89 -17.66
C LEU A 148 9.19 -2.35 -17.96
N GLN A 149 7.91 -2.71 -17.90
CA GLN A 149 7.46 -4.06 -18.27
C GLN A 149 7.06 -4.11 -19.73
N MET A 150 7.82 -4.86 -20.52
CA MET A 150 7.66 -4.97 -21.97
C MET A 150 6.60 -6.00 -22.34
N ARG A 151 5.64 -5.62 -23.18
CA ARG A 151 4.59 -6.49 -23.72
C ARG A 151 4.49 -6.34 -25.24
N PRO A 152 4.20 -7.43 -25.98
CA PRO A 152 3.97 -7.34 -27.42
C PRO A 152 2.82 -6.38 -27.72
N SER A 153 3.03 -5.47 -28.67
CA SER A 153 1.97 -4.58 -29.15
C SER A 153 1.21 -5.23 -30.30
N PHE A 154 -0.11 -5.00 -30.34
CA PHE A 154 -1.00 -5.46 -31.41
C PHE A 154 -1.59 -4.29 -32.20
N ALA A 155 -0.96 -3.12 -32.20
CA ALA A 155 -1.45 -1.93 -32.90
C ALA A 155 -1.72 -2.17 -34.40
N HIS A 156 -1.01 -3.11 -35.03
CA HIS A 156 -1.25 -3.52 -36.42
C HIS A 156 -2.59 -4.23 -36.64
N VAL A 157 -3.20 -4.80 -35.59
CA VAL A 157 -4.55 -5.39 -35.63
C VAL A 157 -5.59 -4.29 -35.51
N ASP A 158 -5.37 -3.30 -34.65
CA ASP A 158 -6.30 -2.18 -34.45
C ASP A 158 -6.51 -1.38 -35.74
N VAL A 159 -5.45 -1.18 -36.53
CA VAL A 159 -5.53 -0.52 -37.85
C VAL A 159 -6.39 -1.30 -38.86
N LEU A 160 -6.42 -2.62 -38.76
CA LEU A 160 -7.24 -3.46 -39.65
C LEU A 160 -8.72 -3.44 -39.27
N ASP A 161 -9.03 -3.22 -37.99
CA ASP A 161 -10.40 -3.09 -37.48
C ASP A 161 -10.99 -1.72 -37.89
N ASP A 162 -10.20 -0.65 -37.75
CA ASP A 162 -10.60 0.72 -38.13
C ASP A 162 -10.78 0.88 -39.65
N GLY A 163 -9.98 0.17 -40.45
CA GLY A 163 -10.09 0.17 -41.91
C GLY A 163 -11.35 -0.50 -42.47
N GLY A 164 -12.12 -1.25 -41.65
CA GLY A 164 -13.37 -1.88 -42.07
C GLY A 164 -14.60 -0.95 -42.06
N ASP A 165 -14.56 0.15 -41.30
CA ASP A 165 -15.70 1.06 -41.08
C ASP A 165 -15.72 2.29 -42.03
N ASP A 166 -14.64 2.50 -42.78
CA ASP A 166 -14.52 3.60 -43.76
C ASP A 166 -14.83 3.16 -45.19
N ASP A 167 -14.69 1.87 -45.53
CA ASP A 167 -15.02 1.35 -46.86
C ASP A 167 -16.54 1.22 -47.12
N GLU A 168 -17.40 1.23 -46.07
CA GLU A 168 -18.87 1.26 -46.25
C GLU A 168 -19.45 2.67 -46.50
N LYS A 169 -18.63 3.73 -46.50
CA LYS A 169 -19.11 5.12 -46.68
C LYS A 169 -18.92 5.70 -48.08
N ASP A 170 -18.31 4.98 -49.03
CA ASP A 170 -17.92 5.54 -50.35
C ASP A 170 -18.67 4.96 -51.57
N GLU A 171 -19.87 4.39 -51.39
CA GLU A 171 -20.80 4.13 -52.50
C GLU A 171 -22.14 4.87 -52.30
N GLY A 172 -22.11 6.18 -52.56
CA GLY A 172 -23.29 7.05 -52.58
C GLY A 172 -23.09 8.22 -53.55
N ASP A 173 -23.01 7.90 -54.84
CA ASP A 173 -22.94 8.84 -55.96
C ASP A 173 -24.10 9.85 -55.97
N GLY A 174 -23.77 11.13 -56.22
CA GLY A 174 -24.76 12.20 -56.39
C GLY A 174 -24.33 13.58 -55.91
N ALA A 175 -23.33 14.19 -56.57
CA ALA A 175 -23.18 15.65 -56.49
C ALA A 175 -24.44 16.35 -57.03
N PRO A 176 -24.85 17.49 -56.45
CA PRO A 176 -24.52 18.71 -57.18
C PRO A 176 -24.10 19.91 -56.33
N SER A 177 -23.27 20.72 -56.98
CA SER A 177 -23.16 22.18 -56.87
C SER A 177 -22.93 22.82 -55.50
N LYS A 178 -21.67 23.22 -55.28
CA LYS A 178 -21.34 24.43 -54.54
C LYS A 178 -22.08 25.62 -55.18
N LEU A 179 -22.91 26.32 -54.42
CA LEU A 179 -23.07 27.78 -54.39
C LEU A 179 -24.15 28.14 -53.34
N ASP A 180 -23.85 29.20 -52.58
CA ASP A 180 -24.65 29.84 -51.53
C ASP A 180 -24.87 29.13 -50.18
N GLY A 181 -24.06 29.56 -49.21
CA GLY A 181 -24.18 29.22 -47.80
C GLY A 181 -23.31 30.15 -46.95
N MET A 182 -23.67 31.44 -46.96
CA MET A 182 -23.31 32.51 -46.03
C MET A 182 -22.50 32.05 -44.80
N ALA A 183 -21.35 32.70 -44.61
CA ALA A 183 -20.49 32.62 -43.43
C ALA A 183 -21.28 32.49 -42.11
N LYS A 184 -21.52 31.25 -41.66
CA LYS A 184 -21.97 30.97 -40.30
C LYS A 184 -20.74 31.12 -39.42
N GLY A 185 -20.57 32.33 -38.87
CA GLY A 185 -19.59 32.58 -37.82
C GLY A 185 -19.70 31.49 -36.77
N LYS A 186 -18.57 30.84 -36.47
CA LYS A 186 -18.47 29.89 -35.35
C LYS A 186 -19.05 30.61 -34.14
N PRO A 187 -20.16 30.14 -33.53
CA PRO A 187 -20.72 30.83 -32.38
C PRO A 187 -19.64 30.89 -31.31
N LEU A 188 -19.39 32.09 -30.79
CA LEU A 188 -18.45 32.30 -29.68
C LEU A 188 -18.99 31.53 -28.48
N LEU A 189 -18.52 30.30 -28.31
CA LEU A 189 -18.93 29.42 -27.22
C LEU A 189 -18.19 29.88 -25.97
N PHE A 190 -18.86 30.69 -25.15
CA PHE A 190 -18.33 31.08 -23.85
C PHE A 190 -18.11 29.82 -23.00
N LYS A 191 -16.86 29.40 -22.85
CA LYS A 191 -16.48 28.36 -21.90
C LYS A 191 -16.82 28.89 -20.50
N LYS A 192 -17.95 28.43 -19.94
CA LYS A 192 -18.22 28.61 -18.51
C LYS A 192 -17.01 28.11 -17.74
N LYS A 193 -16.53 28.91 -16.77
CA LYS A 193 -15.45 28.50 -15.86
C LYS A 193 -15.90 27.19 -15.21
N GLU A 194 -15.20 26.13 -15.57
CA GLU A 194 -15.48 24.79 -15.09
C GLU A 194 -15.29 24.75 -13.59
N SER A 195 -16.17 24.03 -12.88
CA SER A 195 -16.02 23.81 -11.44
C SER A 195 -14.77 22.98 -11.16
N ASP A 196 -14.08 23.26 -10.05
CA ASP A 196 -12.85 22.57 -9.65
C ASP A 196 -13.04 21.04 -9.53
N ARG A 197 -14.23 20.60 -9.11
CA ARG A 197 -14.59 19.17 -9.04
C ARG A 197 -14.69 18.52 -10.43
N ALA A 198 -15.27 19.23 -11.40
CA ALA A 198 -15.35 18.75 -12.79
C ALA A 198 -13.97 18.76 -13.45
N ALA A 199 -13.14 19.75 -13.14
CA ALA A 199 -11.79 19.83 -13.64
C ALA A 199 -10.89 18.70 -13.10
N LEU A 200 -11.04 18.33 -11.83
CA LEU A 200 -10.35 17.19 -11.24
C LEU A 200 -10.81 15.88 -11.89
N ALA A 201 -12.12 15.67 -12.05
CA ALA A 201 -12.68 14.48 -12.68
C ALA A 201 -12.16 14.30 -14.12
N ARG A 202 -12.16 15.38 -14.91
CA ARG A 202 -11.61 15.37 -16.26
C ARG A 202 -10.11 15.07 -16.28
N LYS A 203 -9.31 15.69 -15.40
CA LYS A 203 -7.87 15.38 -15.28
C LYS A 203 -7.59 13.93 -14.87
N SER A 204 -8.48 13.33 -14.08
CA SER A 204 -8.37 11.92 -13.68
C SER A 204 -8.88 10.93 -14.73
N SER A 205 -9.59 11.40 -15.75
CA SER A 205 -10.18 10.55 -16.78
C SER A 205 -9.12 9.90 -17.70
N TYR A 206 -9.42 8.69 -18.16
CA TYR A 206 -8.57 7.96 -19.11
C TYR A 206 -8.32 8.77 -20.39
N ALA A 207 -9.35 9.44 -20.92
CA ALA A 207 -9.22 10.25 -22.13
C ALA A 207 -8.20 11.39 -21.98
N PHE A 208 -8.16 12.04 -20.82
CA PHE A 208 -7.17 13.10 -20.55
C PHE A 208 -5.75 12.54 -20.43
N LYS A 209 -5.57 11.41 -19.72
CA LYS A 209 -4.27 10.75 -19.61
C LYS A 209 -3.76 10.26 -20.97
N LYS A 210 -4.63 9.64 -21.78
CA LYS A 210 -4.31 9.19 -23.12
C LYS A 210 -3.94 10.37 -24.03
N ALA A 211 -4.71 11.45 -24.02
CA ALA A 211 -4.38 12.66 -24.80
C ALA A 211 -3.05 13.30 -24.39
N SER A 212 -2.72 13.29 -23.10
CA SER A 212 -1.41 13.75 -22.61
C SER A 212 -0.27 12.86 -23.11
N GLN A 213 -0.45 11.54 -23.06
CA GLN A 213 0.51 10.56 -23.57
C GLN A 213 0.71 10.70 -25.07
N ASP A 214 -0.38 10.80 -25.83
CA ASP A 214 -0.35 10.92 -27.30
C ASP A 214 0.23 12.27 -27.76
N GLY A 215 0.09 13.31 -26.94
CA GLY A 215 0.68 14.63 -27.18
C GLY A 215 2.19 14.71 -26.94
N GLU A 216 2.81 13.74 -26.25
CA GLU A 216 4.27 13.68 -26.12
C GLU A 216 4.91 13.08 -27.38
N GLU A 217 5.91 13.77 -27.92
CA GLU A 217 6.68 13.30 -29.07
C GLU A 217 7.66 12.18 -28.69
N TRP A 218 7.85 11.24 -29.61
CA TRP A 218 8.81 10.16 -29.44
C TRP A 218 10.25 10.65 -29.62
N SER A 219 11.14 10.28 -28.69
CA SER A 219 12.58 10.44 -28.85
C SER A 219 13.20 9.16 -29.37
N ASP A 220 13.84 9.19 -30.54
CA ASP A 220 14.56 8.04 -31.09
C ASP A 220 15.83 7.76 -30.27
N LEU A 221 16.06 6.48 -29.94
CA LEU A 221 17.22 6.02 -29.19
C LEU A 221 18.12 5.15 -30.06
N TYR A 222 19.43 5.39 -29.94
CA TYR A 222 20.44 4.56 -30.61
C TYR A 222 20.75 3.30 -29.80
N ILE A 223 20.52 2.14 -30.41
CA ILE A 223 20.76 0.85 -29.77
C ILE A 223 22.23 0.48 -29.89
N ARG A 224 22.81 0.01 -28.77
CA ARG A 224 24.20 -0.43 -28.68
C ARG A 224 24.28 -1.88 -28.23
N GLY A 225 24.85 -2.72 -29.09
CA GLY A 225 24.90 -4.16 -28.90
C GLY A 225 25.86 -4.65 -27.80
N PRO A 226 25.84 -5.96 -27.49
CA PRO A 226 26.84 -6.60 -26.65
C PRO A 226 28.24 -6.47 -27.27
N GLY A 227 29.16 -5.82 -26.54
CA GLY A 227 30.58 -5.71 -26.92
C GLY A 227 31.05 -4.33 -27.37
N THR A 228 30.16 -3.36 -27.56
CA THR A 228 30.53 -1.98 -27.90
C THR A 228 31.30 -1.29 -26.77
N ASP A 229 32.17 -0.34 -27.13
CA ASP A 229 32.96 0.38 -26.14
C ASP A 229 32.10 1.31 -25.28
N GLU A 230 31.02 1.87 -25.83
CA GLU A 230 30.03 2.63 -25.07
C GLU A 230 29.37 1.78 -23.98
N ARG A 231 29.04 0.50 -24.26
CA ARG A 231 28.51 -0.41 -23.23
C ARG A 231 29.55 -0.72 -22.15
N LYS A 232 30.83 -0.90 -22.53
CA LYS A 232 31.92 -1.09 -21.56
C LYS A 232 32.09 0.15 -20.69
N GLN A 233 31.97 1.35 -21.26
CA GLN A 233 32.03 2.61 -20.54
C GLN A 233 30.86 2.76 -19.57
N ALA A 234 29.63 2.50 -20.00
CA ALA A 234 28.45 2.50 -19.13
C ALA A 234 28.58 1.48 -17.98
N ARG A 235 29.13 0.29 -18.25
CA ARG A 235 29.40 -0.72 -17.21
C ARG A 235 30.50 -0.27 -16.24
N ARG A 236 31.48 0.53 -16.68
CA ARG A 236 32.50 1.12 -15.80
C ARG A 236 31.92 2.22 -14.91
N ALA A 237 30.95 2.99 -15.39
CA ALA A 237 30.26 4.03 -14.61
C ALA A 237 29.39 3.46 -13.45
N VAL A 238 29.14 2.14 -13.44
CA VAL A 238 28.53 1.48 -12.27
C VAL A 238 29.47 1.47 -11.07
N ALA A 239 30.79 1.46 -11.29
CA ALA A 239 31.76 1.45 -10.22
C ALA A 239 31.78 2.81 -9.50
N CYS A 240 31.82 2.79 -8.16
CA CYS A 240 31.91 4.03 -7.40
C CYS A 240 33.29 4.70 -7.61
N PRO A 241 33.34 5.98 -8.02
CA PRO A 241 34.60 6.71 -8.18
C PRO A 241 35.31 6.99 -6.84
N SER A 242 34.54 7.15 -5.77
CA SER A 242 35.02 7.60 -4.46
C SER A 242 34.97 6.48 -3.43
N ARG A 243 35.85 5.48 -3.56
CA ARG A 243 35.92 4.33 -2.63
C ARG A 243 36.44 4.68 -1.23
N ASN A 244 37.06 5.84 -1.06
CA ASN A 244 37.71 6.24 0.20
C ASN A 244 36.82 7.06 1.14
N ARG A 245 35.57 7.35 0.74
CA ARG A 245 34.62 8.12 1.55
C ARG A 245 33.63 7.15 2.20
N GLN A 246 33.78 6.95 3.50
CA GLN A 246 32.78 6.23 4.27
C GLN A 246 31.52 7.09 4.40
N LEU A 247 30.37 6.50 4.11
CA LEU A 247 29.08 7.13 4.41
C LEU A 247 28.79 6.87 5.89
N GLU A 248 28.68 7.93 6.67
CA GLU A 248 28.18 7.83 8.04
C GLU A 248 26.66 7.73 7.99
N PHE A 249 26.10 6.69 8.61
CA PHE A 249 24.67 6.61 8.83
C PHE A 249 24.28 7.73 9.81
N VAL A 250 23.22 8.48 9.48
CA VAL A 250 22.69 9.54 10.34
C VAL A 250 22.29 8.91 11.68
N GLY A 251 23.02 9.22 12.77
CA GLY A 251 22.77 8.71 14.13
C GLY A 251 23.87 7.86 14.76
N SER A 252 25.07 7.77 14.16
CA SER A 252 26.20 6.99 14.70
C SER A 252 26.86 7.54 15.97
N ASN A 253 26.40 8.67 16.52
CA ASN A 253 26.85 9.14 17.82
C ASN A 253 26.08 8.42 18.93
N GLU A 254 26.75 7.44 19.53
CA GLU A 254 26.57 6.82 20.84
C GLU A 254 25.13 6.65 21.39
N THR A 255 24.75 5.39 21.62
CA THR A 255 23.61 4.89 22.42
C THR A 255 22.18 4.95 21.83
N ASN A 256 21.88 5.75 20.81
CA ASN A 256 20.51 5.87 20.26
C ASN A 256 20.32 5.55 18.77
N GLY A 257 21.37 5.12 18.06
CA GLY A 257 21.36 4.96 16.59
C GLY A 257 20.35 3.92 16.06
N SER A 258 20.19 2.78 16.73
CA SER A 258 19.23 1.75 16.31
C SER A 258 17.78 2.19 16.53
N ALA A 259 17.49 2.87 17.65
CA ALA A 259 16.16 3.41 17.92
C ALA A 259 15.78 4.52 16.92
N GLN A 260 16.71 5.40 16.56
CA GLN A 260 16.48 6.43 15.55
C GLN A 260 16.25 5.85 14.15
N PHE A 261 16.97 4.78 13.78
CA PHE A 261 16.75 4.08 12.52
C PHE A 261 15.36 3.41 12.50
N VAL A 262 14.95 2.74 13.59
CA VAL A 262 13.60 2.17 13.69
C VAL A 262 12.52 3.27 13.62
N LYS A 263 12.77 4.45 14.22
CA LYS A 263 11.88 5.62 14.09
C LYS A 263 11.78 6.11 12.64
N SER A 264 12.87 6.13 11.87
CA SER A 264 12.85 6.60 10.48
C SER A 264 12.19 5.62 9.50
N LEU A 265 12.05 4.35 9.88
CA LEU A 265 11.30 3.34 9.14
C LEU A 265 9.78 3.43 9.33
N ASN A 266 9.30 4.34 10.19
CA ASN A 266 7.87 4.47 10.45
C ASN A 266 7.18 5.27 9.33
N TYR A 267 6.54 4.58 8.38
CA TYR A 267 5.87 5.16 7.21
C TYR A 267 4.48 5.78 7.48
N LEU A 268 4.11 5.96 8.76
CA LEU A 268 2.88 6.63 9.14
C LEU A 268 2.99 8.14 8.82
N PRO A 269 2.08 8.73 8.02
CA PRO A 269 2.15 10.15 7.69
C PRO A 269 2.08 11.04 8.94
N ASP A 270 2.82 12.15 8.94
CA ASP A 270 2.72 13.27 9.90
C ASP A 270 1.32 13.94 9.93
N HIS A 271 0.31 13.36 9.28
CA HIS A 271 -1.08 13.84 9.28
C HIS A 271 -1.87 13.29 10.47
N ILE A 272 -1.43 13.61 11.67
CA ILE A 272 -2.36 13.89 12.77
C ILE A 272 -2.08 15.33 13.17
N VAL A 273 -2.53 16.25 12.31
CA VAL A 273 -2.80 17.62 12.73
C VAL A 273 -3.88 17.47 13.81
N LEU A 274 -3.45 17.60 15.06
CA LEU A 274 -4.32 17.78 16.19
C LEU A 274 -5.28 18.91 15.82
N THR A 275 -6.56 18.58 15.76
CA THR A 275 -7.63 19.55 15.66
C THR A 275 -7.54 20.49 16.85
N GLU A 276 -7.04 21.71 16.62
CA GLU A 276 -7.37 22.91 17.38
C GLU A 276 -8.88 23.22 17.24
N ALA A 277 -9.73 22.29 17.65
CA ALA A 277 -11.18 22.41 17.68
C ALA A 277 -11.68 22.08 19.09
N ALA A 278 -11.08 22.71 20.09
CA ALA A 278 -11.59 22.72 21.46
C ALA A 278 -11.11 23.93 22.26
N SER A 279 -11.10 25.14 21.68
CA SER A 279 -11.23 26.38 22.45
C SER A 279 -11.59 27.57 21.53
N SER A 280 -12.78 27.57 20.96
CA SER A 280 -13.42 28.82 20.54
C SER A 280 -14.36 29.25 21.65
N ASN A 281 -13.85 30.04 22.60
CA ASN A 281 -14.68 30.92 23.39
C ASN A 281 -14.55 32.33 22.81
N ASP A 282 -15.70 32.87 22.41
CA ASP A 282 -15.94 34.25 22.05
C ASP A 282 -15.34 35.23 23.06
N ILE A 283 -14.47 36.14 22.62
CA ILE A 283 -14.43 37.52 23.14
C ILE A 283 -14.21 38.48 21.97
N VAL A 284 -15.24 39.29 21.78
CA VAL A 284 -15.41 40.53 21.01
C VAL A 284 -14.22 41.50 21.00
N ASP A 285 -14.06 42.14 19.83
CA ASP A 285 -13.27 43.34 19.52
C ASP A 285 -13.28 44.43 20.62
N VAL A 286 -12.10 45.00 20.90
CA VAL A 286 -11.88 46.46 21.00
C VAL A 286 -10.45 46.79 20.54
N ASP A 287 -10.36 47.76 19.62
CA ASP A 287 -9.17 48.46 19.14
C ASP A 287 -8.25 49.03 20.24
N GLU A 288 -6.99 49.23 19.85
CA GLU A 288 -6.24 50.51 19.91
C GLU A 288 -4.80 50.39 20.44
N ALA A 289 -3.93 51.14 19.78
CA ALA A 289 -2.48 51.12 19.80
C ALA A 289 -1.83 51.38 21.17
N ASN A 290 -0.65 50.78 21.41
CA ASN A 290 0.54 51.57 21.73
C ASN A 290 1.85 50.78 21.61
N ASP A 291 2.88 51.48 21.13
CA ASP A 291 4.30 51.16 21.27
C ASP A 291 4.68 50.92 22.74
N GLU A 292 5.59 49.99 23.00
CA GLU A 292 6.95 50.30 23.45
C GLU A 292 7.75 49.02 23.77
N ALA A 293 8.99 49.03 23.29
CA ALA A 293 10.00 48.04 23.60
C ALA A 293 10.34 48.06 25.10
N ASN A 294 10.33 46.88 25.74
CA ASN A 294 11.20 46.66 26.89
C ASN A 294 11.60 45.19 27.01
N GLU A 295 12.89 44.93 26.78
CA GLU A 295 13.54 43.66 27.07
C GLU A 295 13.53 43.38 28.57
N SER A 296 12.94 42.25 28.98
CA SER A 296 13.48 41.49 30.11
C SER A 296 13.17 40.00 30.01
N LYS A 297 14.27 39.25 29.90
CA LYS A 297 14.48 37.81 30.10
C LYS A 297 13.36 37.09 30.85
N THR A 298 12.67 36.19 30.13
CA THR A 298 12.02 35.01 30.72
C THR A 298 12.49 33.77 29.96
N SER A 299 12.70 32.70 30.71
CA SER A 299 13.56 31.53 30.49
C SER A 299 13.23 30.63 29.30
N VAL A 300 14.28 30.25 28.57
CA VAL A 300 14.35 29.29 27.44
C VAL A 300 14.13 27.81 27.86
N SER A 301 13.35 27.55 28.93
CA SER A 301 13.20 26.17 29.46
C SER A 301 11.90 25.46 29.10
N GLU A 302 10.84 26.18 28.69
CA GLU A 302 9.50 25.58 28.51
C GLU A 302 9.24 25.05 27.09
N THR A 303 10.00 25.50 26.10
CA THR A 303 9.83 25.06 24.70
C THR A 303 10.47 23.69 24.43
N GLY A 304 11.56 23.35 25.11
CA GLY A 304 12.22 22.05 24.95
C GLY A 304 11.47 20.88 25.59
N ASP A 305 10.80 21.12 26.73
CA ASP A 305 10.08 20.09 27.48
C ASP A 305 8.75 19.73 26.80
N ARG A 306 8.01 20.74 26.31
CA ARG A 306 6.77 20.54 25.53
C ARG A 306 7.01 19.75 24.24
N LEU A 307 8.08 20.06 23.52
CA LEU A 307 8.48 19.30 22.34
C LEU A 307 8.81 17.84 22.73
N SER A 308 9.51 17.64 23.84
CA SER A 308 9.88 16.30 24.33
C SER A 308 8.67 15.44 24.71
N GLU A 309 7.65 16.03 25.33
CA GLU A 309 6.38 15.35 25.65
C GLU A 309 5.57 15.02 24.40
N GLU A 310 5.51 15.92 23.42
CA GLU A 310 4.82 15.68 22.14
C GLU A 310 5.50 14.56 21.34
N TYR A 311 6.84 14.53 21.33
CA TYR A 311 7.60 13.42 20.75
C TYR A 311 7.37 12.10 21.47
N LEU A 312 7.29 12.11 22.81
CA LEU A 312 7.01 10.92 23.62
C LEU A 312 5.62 10.36 23.28
N LEU A 313 4.61 11.23 23.21
CA LEU A 313 3.24 10.84 22.87
C LEU A 313 3.18 10.24 21.47
N ARG A 314 3.83 10.86 20.48
CA ARG A 314 3.89 10.36 19.10
C ARG A 314 4.56 8.99 19.01
N ASP A 315 5.70 8.81 19.68
CA ASP A 315 6.40 7.54 19.72
C ASP A 315 5.54 6.44 20.38
N LEU A 316 4.82 6.78 21.46
CA LEU A 316 3.92 5.87 22.15
C LEU A 316 2.75 5.45 21.26
N VAL A 317 2.12 6.40 20.56
CA VAL A 317 1.05 6.16 19.58
C VAL A 317 1.51 5.19 18.49
N ALA A 318 2.73 5.36 17.98
CA ALA A 318 3.29 4.45 16.96
C ALA A 318 3.50 3.03 17.49
N GLN A 319 4.06 2.89 18.70
CA GLN A 319 4.29 1.58 19.32
C GLN A 319 2.97 0.87 19.64
N LEU A 320 1.98 1.59 20.15
CA LEU A 320 0.64 1.07 20.41
C LEU A 320 -0.05 0.65 19.11
N SER A 321 0.04 1.46 18.05
CA SER A 321 -0.51 1.13 16.73
C SER A 321 0.06 -0.18 16.20
N SER A 322 1.39 -0.33 16.23
CA SER A 322 2.06 -1.56 15.79
C SER A 322 1.61 -2.78 16.60
N LEU A 323 1.54 -2.67 17.93
CA LEU A 323 1.10 -3.75 18.81
C LEU A 323 -0.35 -4.17 18.56
N LEU A 324 -1.24 -3.19 18.41
CA LEU A 324 -2.67 -3.41 18.24
C LEU A 324 -3.01 -3.94 16.84
N LEU A 325 -2.25 -3.53 15.81
CA LEU A 325 -2.42 -4.02 14.43
C LEU A 325 -1.91 -5.45 14.24
N ASP A 326 -0.76 -5.78 14.83
CA ASP A 326 -0.15 -7.12 14.72
C ASP A 326 -1.08 -8.21 15.27
N ARG A 327 -1.73 -7.94 16.40
CA ARG A 327 -2.64 -8.89 17.04
C ARG A 327 -4.07 -8.79 16.54
N ALA A 328 -4.51 -7.57 16.21
CA ALA A 328 -5.88 -7.21 15.82
C ALA A 328 -7.00 -7.76 16.73
N CYS A 329 -6.64 -8.25 17.92
CA CYS A 329 -7.51 -8.77 18.97
C CYS A 329 -7.58 -7.77 20.13
N PRO A 330 -8.60 -7.86 20.99
CA PRO A 330 -8.68 -7.05 22.20
C PRO A 330 -7.45 -7.27 23.10
N ILE A 331 -6.99 -6.21 23.77
CA ILE A 331 -5.88 -6.23 24.73
C ILE A 331 -6.36 -5.58 26.05
N PRO A 332 -6.23 -6.24 27.21
CA PRO A 332 -6.57 -5.65 28.50
C PRO A 332 -5.63 -4.51 28.90
N TRP A 333 -6.12 -3.60 29.75
CA TRP A 333 -5.33 -2.46 30.22
C TRP A 333 -4.07 -2.89 30.98
N ASN A 334 -4.17 -3.87 31.88
CA ASN A 334 -3.04 -4.31 32.69
C ASN A 334 -1.85 -4.84 31.84
N VAL A 335 -2.13 -5.45 30.68
CA VAL A 335 -1.09 -5.91 29.74
C VAL A 335 -0.41 -4.71 29.08
N LEU A 336 -1.18 -3.69 28.69
CA LEU A 336 -0.64 -2.46 28.11
C LEU A 336 0.18 -1.69 29.15
N GLN A 337 -0.36 -1.49 30.35
CA GLN A 337 0.32 -0.84 31.46
C GLN A 337 1.61 -1.55 31.83
N ALA A 338 1.61 -2.89 31.98
CA ALA A 338 2.82 -3.64 32.30
C ALA A 338 3.90 -3.49 31.22
N LYS A 339 3.51 -3.44 29.94
CA LYS A 339 4.45 -3.31 28.82
C LYS A 339 5.07 -1.91 28.72
N PHE A 340 4.28 -0.87 28.94
CA PHE A 340 4.70 0.52 28.69
C PHE A 340 5.10 1.27 29.96
N SER A 341 4.33 1.16 31.05
CA SER A 341 4.62 1.81 32.33
C SER A 341 5.72 1.08 33.12
N GLY A 342 5.91 -0.24 32.91
CA GLY A 342 6.97 -1.02 33.57
C GLY A 342 8.37 -0.82 32.99
N THR A 343 8.48 -0.33 31.75
CA THR A 343 9.74 -0.27 30.99
C THR A 343 10.41 1.11 31.04
N SER A 344 9.65 2.19 31.31
CA SER A 344 10.17 3.56 31.32
C SER A 344 9.51 4.40 32.41
N SER A 345 10.32 4.91 33.35
CA SER A 345 9.89 5.80 34.45
C SER A 345 9.20 7.11 33.99
N LYS A 346 9.19 7.40 32.68
CA LYS A 346 8.64 8.65 32.12
C LYS A 346 7.20 8.52 31.60
N ILE A 347 6.67 7.30 31.45
CA ILE A 347 5.33 7.08 30.89
C ILE A 347 4.35 6.94 32.06
N THR A 348 3.50 7.94 32.27
CA THR A 348 2.39 7.85 33.22
C THR A 348 1.18 7.21 32.55
N ASP A 349 0.27 6.68 33.38
CA ASP A 349 -0.96 6.05 32.90
C ASP A 349 -1.83 7.04 32.10
N ASP A 350 -1.86 8.32 32.50
CA ASP A 350 -2.59 9.36 31.78
C ASP A 350 -2.06 9.58 30.35
N VAL A 351 -0.74 9.63 30.18
CA VAL A 351 -0.12 9.78 28.85
C VAL A 351 -0.38 8.53 27.99
N LEU A 352 -0.35 7.36 28.60
CA LEU A 352 -0.66 6.10 27.91
C LEU A 352 -2.12 6.03 27.47
N LEU A 353 -3.06 6.45 28.31
CA LEU A 353 -4.49 6.53 27.99
C LEU A 353 -4.76 7.57 26.90
N MET A 354 -4.11 8.74 26.95
CA MET A 354 -4.21 9.75 25.89
C MET A 354 -3.71 9.21 24.55
N ALA A 355 -2.56 8.51 24.54
CA ALA A 355 -2.05 7.89 23.32
C ALA A 355 -3.02 6.80 22.80
N LEU A 356 -3.55 5.95 23.68
CA LEU A 356 -4.51 4.91 23.35
C LEU A 356 -5.79 5.46 22.71
N GLY A 357 -6.33 6.56 23.22
CA GLY A 357 -7.56 7.18 22.66
C GLY A 357 -7.43 7.54 21.18
N SER A 358 -6.22 7.78 20.68
CA SER A 358 -5.97 8.08 19.27
C SER A 358 -5.93 6.85 18.36
N VAL A 359 -5.70 5.64 18.91
CA VAL A 359 -5.45 4.42 18.13
C VAL A 359 -6.41 3.26 18.42
N ALA A 360 -7.02 3.28 19.60
CA ALA A 360 -7.86 2.22 20.10
C ALA A 360 -9.23 2.75 20.53
N VAL A 361 -10.16 1.83 20.68
CA VAL A 361 -11.49 2.04 21.25
C VAL A 361 -11.72 1.01 22.34
N LEU A 362 -12.44 1.42 23.39
CA LEU A 362 -12.80 0.54 24.48
C LEU A 362 -14.04 -0.29 24.12
N VAL A 363 -13.94 -1.60 24.34
CA VAL A 363 -15.06 -2.56 24.23
C VAL A 363 -15.04 -3.43 25.49
N ARG A 364 -16.01 -3.24 26.38
CA ARG A 364 -16.14 -3.95 27.67
C ARG A 364 -14.83 -4.01 28.47
N GLY A 365 -14.27 -2.83 28.75
CA GLY A 365 -13.01 -2.66 29.48
C GLY A 365 -11.73 -3.03 28.71
N ASN A 366 -11.82 -3.60 27.50
CA ASN A 366 -10.68 -4.03 26.71
C ASN A 366 -10.42 -3.08 25.52
N PHE A 367 -9.15 -2.82 25.22
CA PHE A 367 -8.76 -1.96 24.09
C PHE A 367 -8.69 -2.74 22.78
N VAL A 368 -9.34 -2.22 21.75
CA VAL A 368 -9.37 -2.78 20.40
C VAL A 368 -8.92 -1.71 19.40
N VAL A 369 -8.13 -2.09 18.38
CA VAL A 369 -7.71 -1.15 17.32
C VAL A 369 -8.92 -0.54 16.60
N GLN A 370 -8.85 0.77 16.36
CA GLN A 370 -9.85 1.48 15.56
C GLN A 370 -9.86 0.98 14.11
N SER A 371 -11.05 0.76 13.55
CA SER A 371 -11.20 0.18 12.20
C SER A 371 -10.56 1.05 11.10
N ARG A 372 -10.53 2.38 11.28
CA ARG A 372 -9.89 3.34 10.35
C ARG A 372 -8.37 3.20 10.25
N LEU A 373 -7.72 2.55 11.20
CA LEU A 373 -6.26 2.38 11.22
C LEU A 373 -5.79 1.10 10.54
N ILE A 374 -6.71 0.21 10.14
CA ILE A 374 -6.36 -1.03 9.47
C ILE A 374 -6.08 -0.75 7.99
N VAL A 375 -4.79 -0.75 7.64
CA VAL A 375 -4.31 -0.40 6.29
C VAL A 375 -4.80 -1.43 5.25
N GLY A 376 -5.29 -0.93 4.11
CA GLY A 376 -5.71 -1.76 2.98
C GLY A 376 -7.11 -2.37 3.11
N VAL A 377 -7.84 -2.06 4.18
CA VAL A 377 -9.22 -2.52 4.37
C VAL A 377 -10.20 -1.65 3.59
N ARG A 378 -11.13 -2.28 2.87
CA ARG A 378 -12.20 -1.56 2.15
C ARG A 378 -13.11 -0.83 3.16
N PRO A 379 -13.63 0.37 2.84
CA PRO A 379 -14.52 1.10 3.75
C PRO A 379 -15.72 0.29 4.24
N GLU A 380 -16.26 -0.59 3.39
CA GLU A 380 -17.39 -1.47 3.73
C GLU A 380 -17.02 -2.49 4.81
N VAL A 381 -15.79 -2.99 4.79
CA VAL A 381 -15.27 -3.96 5.78
C VAL A 381 -14.97 -3.25 7.11
N ALA A 382 -14.48 -2.00 7.08
CA ALA A 382 -14.30 -1.19 8.27
C ALA A 382 -15.64 -0.90 8.97
N LEU A 383 -16.66 -0.52 8.21
CA LEU A 383 -18.04 -0.31 8.68
C LEU A 383 -18.66 -1.60 9.23
N ALA A 384 -18.47 -2.74 8.55
CA ALA A 384 -18.86 -4.04 9.08
C ALA A 384 -18.18 -4.38 10.43
N ARG A 385 -16.89 -4.06 10.57
CA ARG A 385 -16.14 -4.25 11.82
C ARG A 385 -16.66 -3.33 12.94
N ASP A 386 -16.91 -2.06 12.65
CA ASP A 386 -17.46 -1.12 13.64
C ASP A 386 -18.82 -1.56 14.15
N LEU A 387 -19.69 -2.08 13.27
CA LEU A 387 -20.96 -2.67 13.67
C LEU A 387 -20.76 -3.83 14.67
N VAL A 388 -19.82 -4.74 14.39
CA VAL A 388 -19.51 -5.87 15.29
C VAL A 388 -19.01 -5.36 16.64
N LEU A 389 -18.11 -4.38 16.66
CA LEU A 389 -17.58 -3.81 17.91
C LEU A 389 -18.67 -3.13 18.74
N ILE A 390 -19.57 -2.38 18.11
CA ILE A 390 -20.70 -1.73 18.79
C ILE A 390 -21.65 -2.77 19.38
N LEU A 391 -21.99 -3.81 18.63
CA LEU A 391 -22.88 -4.87 19.12
C LEU A 391 -22.23 -5.64 20.28
N LEU A 392 -20.93 -5.94 20.21
CA LEU A 392 -20.19 -6.54 21.32
C LEU A 392 -20.17 -5.63 22.54
N ASN A 393 -20.02 -4.32 22.36
CA ASN A 393 -20.00 -3.37 23.47
C ASN A 393 -21.39 -3.17 24.10
N LYS A 394 -22.46 -3.12 23.28
CA LYS A 394 -23.83 -2.85 23.72
C LYS A 394 -24.52 -4.09 24.29
N ASP A 395 -24.48 -5.19 23.54
CA ASP A 395 -25.27 -6.40 23.82
C ASP A 395 -24.42 -7.51 24.46
N GLY A 396 -23.09 -7.40 24.41
CA GLY A 396 -22.16 -8.39 24.93
C GLY A 396 -21.94 -9.61 24.02
N TYR A 397 -22.79 -9.79 23.01
CA TYR A 397 -22.70 -10.88 22.04
C TYR A 397 -23.27 -10.50 20.66
N VAL A 398 -22.85 -11.23 19.63
CA VAL A 398 -23.29 -11.04 18.25
C VAL A 398 -23.77 -12.35 17.63
N GLN A 399 -24.98 -12.36 17.08
CA GLN A 399 -25.54 -13.53 16.41
C GLN A 399 -25.18 -13.51 14.94
N ARG A 400 -24.35 -14.48 14.51
CA ARG A 400 -23.94 -14.63 13.10
C ARG A 400 -25.15 -14.73 12.15
N SER A 401 -26.20 -15.46 12.55
CA SER A 401 -27.42 -15.64 11.76
C SER A 401 -28.17 -14.34 11.48
N ARG A 402 -28.04 -13.33 12.36
CA ARG A 402 -28.60 -11.99 12.17
C ARG A 402 -27.63 -11.05 11.47
N LEU A 403 -26.33 -11.21 11.73
CA LEU A 403 -25.29 -10.34 11.18
C LEU A 403 -25.04 -10.54 9.68
N VAL A 404 -24.99 -11.79 9.20
CA VAL A 404 -24.74 -12.07 7.78
C VAL A 404 -25.82 -11.46 6.85
N PRO A 405 -27.14 -11.58 7.10
CA PRO A 405 -28.13 -10.97 6.22
C PRO A 405 -28.07 -9.44 6.27
N THR A 406 -27.85 -8.83 7.44
CA THR A 406 -27.64 -7.37 7.59
C THR A 406 -26.45 -6.87 6.77
N LEU A 407 -25.36 -7.62 6.73
CA LEU A 407 -24.14 -7.22 6.03
C LEU A 407 -24.03 -7.72 4.58
N SER A 408 -25.03 -8.46 4.08
CA SER A 408 -24.98 -9.15 2.79
C SER A 408 -24.76 -8.22 1.58
N ASN A 409 -25.18 -6.96 1.68
CA ASN A 409 -24.98 -5.94 0.64
C ASN A 409 -23.61 -5.24 0.73
N LEU A 410 -22.87 -5.40 1.83
CA LEU A 410 -21.60 -4.71 2.09
C LEU A 410 -20.40 -5.65 1.95
N VAL A 411 -20.50 -6.85 2.51
CA VAL A 411 -19.39 -7.81 2.59
C VAL A 411 -19.87 -9.23 2.37
N GLU A 412 -18.95 -10.08 1.92
CA GLU A 412 -19.25 -11.50 1.71
C GLU A 412 -19.32 -12.25 3.05
N GLU A 413 -20.10 -13.34 3.11
CA GLU A 413 -20.31 -14.10 4.35
C GLU A 413 -19.00 -14.61 4.98
N HIS A 414 -18.02 -14.96 4.15
CA HIS A 414 -16.70 -15.39 4.63
C HIS A 414 -15.97 -14.25 5.38
N THR A 415 -16.18 -13.00 4.97
CA THR A 415 -15.58 -11.82 5.61
C THR A 415 -16.21 -11.57 6.97
N VAL A 416 -17.54 -11.73 7.10
CA VAL A 416 -18.25 -11.67 8.39
C VAL A 416 -17.70 -12.71 9.37
N THR A 417 -17.45 -13.92 8.88
CA THR A 417 -16.90 -15.01 9.70
C THR A 417 -15.45 -14.72 10.14
N ALA A 418 -14.64 -14.14 9.27
CA ALA A 418 -13.28 -13.73 9.60
C ALA A 418 -13.26 -12.62 10.67
N LEU A 419 -14.10 -11.59 10.54
CA LEU A 419 -14.22 -10.49 11.52
C LEU A 419 -14.62 -11.00 12.91
N LEU A 420 -15.63 -11.88 12.97
CA LEU A 420 -16.08 -12.49 14.22
C LEU A 420 -14.99 -13.36 14.86
N SER A 421 -14.25 -14.12 14.05
CA SER A 421 -13.16 -15.00 14.54
C SER A 421 -11.95 -14.22 15.04
N GLN A 422 -11.73 -13.01 14.53
CA GLN A 422 -10.63 -12.14 14.93
C GLN A 422 -10.88 -11.50 16.31
N ILE A 423 -12.11 -11.04 16.57
CA ILE A 423 -12.44 -10.25 17.77
C ILE A 423 -13.06 -11.13 18.87
N GLY A 424 -13.78 -12.17 18.47
CA GLY A 424 -14.64 -12.94 19.36
C GLY A 424 -14.33 -14.43 19.43
N ARG A 425 -15.05 -15.09 20.33
CA ARG A 425 -15.11 -16.55 20.46
C ARG A 425 -16.57 -17.01 20.33
N LYS A 426 -16.77 -18.21 19.79
CA LYS A 426 -18.11 -18.77 19.57
C LYS A 426 -18.66 -19.36 20.87
N CYS A 427 -19.87 -18.95 21.23
CA CYS A 427 -20.62 -19.41 22.40
C CYS A 427 -22.02 -19.90 22.01
N THR A 428 -22.80 -20.38 22.99
CA THR A 428 -24.13 -20.96 22.76
C THR A 428 -25.11 -19.97 22.12
N ASN A 429 -24.99 -18.69 22.47
CA ASN A 429 -25.94 -17.65 22.08
C ASN A 429 -25.45 -16.76 20.92
N GLY A 430 -24.25 -17.03 20.39
CA GLY A 430 -23.61 -16.21 19.35
C GLY A 430 -22.10 -16.16 19.50
N TRP A 431 -21.52 -14.99 19.22
CA TRP A 431 -20.10 -14.68 19.39
C TRP A 431 -19.95 -13.64 20.47
N GLU A 432 -19.12 -13.90 21.47
CA GLU A 432 -18.77 -12.94 22.51
C GLU A 432 -17.33 -12.47 22.35
N LEU A 433 -16.93 -11.44 23.09
CA LEU A 433 -15.56 -10.97 23.10
C LEU A 433 -14.61 -12.10 23.49
N ARG A 434 -13.46 -12.20 22.83
CA ARG A 434 -12.49 -13.28 23.10
C ARG A 434 -11.99 -13.25 24.55
N LEU A 435 -11.90 -12.05 25.11
CA LEU A 435 -11.52 -11.78 26.49
C LEU A 435 -12.75 -11.52 27.36
N GLU A 436 -12.61 -11.80 28.64
CA GLU A 436 -13.61 -11.41 29.64
C GLU A 436 -13.59 -9.90 29.85
N ASP A 437 -14.70 -9.38 30.36
CA ASP A 437 -14.86 -7.97 30.69
C ASP A 437 -13.82 -7.54 31.71
N ASP A 438 -13.11 -6.44 31.44
CA ASP A 438 -12.16 -5.87 32.39
C ASP A 438 -12.91 -4.96 33.37
N THR A 439 -13.65 -5.57 34.29
CA THR A 439 -14.43 -4.84 35.32
C THR A 439 -13.54 -4.04 36.27
N ILE A 440 -12.26 -4.43 36.38
CA ILE A 440 -11.27 -3.71 37.20
C ILE A 440 -10.96 -2.38 36.53
N PHE A 441 -10.62 -2.41 35.24
CA PHE A 441 -10.39 -1.18 34.47
C PHE A 441 -11.61 -0.25 34.46
N GLU A 442 -12.81 -0.80 34.27
CA GLU A 442 -14.04 0.00 34.24
C GLU A 442 -14.29 0.73 35.57
N HIS A 443 -13.90 0.13 36.70
CA HIS A 443 -14.03 0.73 38.02
C HIS A 443 -12.87 1.71 38.31
N GLU A 444 -11.65 1.43 37.86
CA GLU A 444 -10.48 2.27 38.10
C GLU A 444 -10.45 3.52 37.22
N PHE A 445 -10.99 3.46 36.00
CA PHE A 445 -10.96 4.55 35.01
C PHE A 445 -12.35 4.90 34.45
N PRO A 446 -13.33 5.28 35.28
CA PRO A 446 -14.70 5.56 34.85
C PRO A 446 -14.80 6.72 33.84
N ASP A 447 -13.91 7.70 33.94
CA ASP A 447 -13.85 8.84 33.01
C ASP A 447 -13.49 8.39 31.59
N GLN A 448 -12.58 7.41 31.46
CA GLN A 448 -12.21 6.84 30.16
C GLN A 448 -13.34 6.01 29.57
N VAL A 449 -14.08 5.27 30.41
CA VAL A 449 -15.29 4.56 29.98
C VAL A 449 -16.32 5.55 29.42
N GLY A 450 -16.58 6.65 30.12
CA GLY A 450 -17.50 7.70 29.68
C GLY A 450 -17.07 8.38 28.37
N LEU A 451 -15.76 8.63 28.20
CA LEU A 451 -15.19 9.17 26.97
C LEU A 451 -15.43 8.23 25.78
N HIS A 452 -15.13 6.95 25.93
CA HIS A 452 -15.32 5.97 24.85
C HIS A 452 -16.79 5.67 24.58
N GLN A 453 -17.68 5.77 25.58
CA GLN A 453 -19.11 5.69 25.36
C GLN A 453 -19.61 6.85 24.49
N SER A 454 -19.17 8.07 24.80
CA SER A 454 -19.48 9.27 24.00
C SER A 454 -18.92 9.16 22.58
N TYR A 455 -17.73 8.56 22.42
CA TYR A 455 -17.17 8.24 21.10
C TYR A 455 -18.11 7.33 20.29
N TRP A 456 -18.62 6.24 20.88
CA TRP A 456 -19.53 5.32 20.19
C TRP A 456 -20.85 5.99 19.80
N GLU A 457 -21.43 6.79 20.69
CA GLU A 457 -22.65 7.56 20.43
C GLU A 457 -22.45 8.54 19.28
N HIS A 458 -21.33 9.29 19.30
CA HIS A 458 -20.98 10.22 18.23
C HIS A 458 -20.70 9.51 16.91
N HIS A 459 -20.05 8.33 16.93
CA HIS A 459 -19.79 7.54 15.74
C HIS A 459 -21.09 7.04 15.08
N ILE A 460 -22.05 6.58 15.89
CA ILE A 460 -23.37 6.15 15.41
C ILE A 460 -24.16 7.33 14.82
N GLN A 461 -24.09 8.51 15.43
CA GLN A 461 -24.81 9.70 14.96
C GLN A 461 -24.26 10.25 13.64
N ASN A 462 -22.94 10.22 13.44
CA ASN A 462 -22.30 10.80 12.26
C ASN A 462 -22.18 9.85 11.07
N GLU A 463 -22.30 8.54 11.28
CA GLU A 463 -22.26 7.55 10.20
C GLU A 463 -23.68 6.98 9.94
N PRO A 464 -24.46 7.58 9.00
CA PRO A 464 -25.87 7.21 8.81
C PRO A 464 -26.04 5.76 8.38
N LYS A 465 -25.08 5.19 7.64
CA LYS A 465 -25.10 3.78 7.25
C LYS A 465 -25.01 2.84 8.46
N LEU A 466 -24.25 3.22 9.48
CA LEU A 466 -24.07 2.41 10.69
C LEU A 466 -25.36 2.38 11.52
N SER A 467 -26.06 3.52 11.61
CA SER A 467 -27.37 3.60 12.27
C SER A 467 -28.42 2.71 11.60
N LEU A 468 -28.45 2.66 10.26
CA LEU A 468 -29.33 1.79 9.50
C LEU A 468 -28.99 0.30 9.71
N LEU A 469 -27.70 -0.04 9.67
CA LEU A 469 -27.22 -1.39 9.92
C LEU A 469 -27.58 -1.89 11.32
N LEU A 470 -27.49 -1.03 12.34
CA LEU A 470 -27.92 -1.36 13.71
C LEU A 470 -29.42 -1.67 13.76
N GLN A 471 -30.24 -0.86 13.11
CA GLN A 471 -31.69 -1.08 13.02
C GLN A 471 -32.05 -2.36 12.25
N GLU A 472 -31.36 -2.63 11.13
CA GLU A 472 -31.52 -3.87 10.36
C GLU A 472 -31.13 -5.10 11.17
N TYR A 473 -30.03 -5.03 11.93
CA TYR A 473 -29.63 -6.11 12.82
C TYR A 473 -30.67 -6.33 13.93
N GLU A 474 -31.16 -5.27 14.57
CA GLU A 474 -32.18 -5.33 15.63
C GLU A 474 -33.51 -5.94 15.15
N THR A 475 -33.89 -5.68 13.89
CA THR A 475 -35.12 -6.20 13.28
C THR A 475 -34.95 -7.59 12.64
N ALA A 476 -33.71 -8.02 12.37
CA ALA A 476 -33.44 -9.35 11.84
C ALA A 476 -33.80 -10.44 12.86
N THR A 477 -34.76 -11.30 12.53
CA THR A 477 -35.10 -12.49 13.33
C THR A 477 -34.23 -13.69 12.93
N THR A 478 -33.98 -14.60 13.88
CA THR A 478 -33.17 -15.82 13.69
C THR A 478 -33.80 -16.84 12.73
N GLU A 479 -35.06 -16.67 12.34
CA GLU A 479 -35.85 -17.64 11.57
C GLU A 479 -35.58 -17.62 10.04
N ASN A 480 -34.87 -16.62 9.52
CA ASN A 480 -34.69 -16.45 8.07
C ASN A 480 -33.56 -17.28 7.42
N TYR A 481 -32.82 -18.09 8.20
CA TYR A 481 -31.69 -18.87 7.68
C TYR A 481 -32.02 -20.30 7.25
N SER A 482 -33.28 -20.75 7.41
CA SER A 482 -33.64 -22.14 7.11
C SER A 482 -34.18 -22.39 5.70
N THR A 483 -34.24 -21.39 4.82
CA THR A 483 -34.98 -21.49 3.55
C THR A 483 -34.15 -21.25 2.28
N LYS A 484 -32.82 -21.26 2.37
CA LYS A 484 -31.94 -21.27 1.20
C LYS A 484 -30.76 -22.23 1.41
N ILE A 485 -31.05 -23.51 1.20
CA ILE A 485 -30.09 -24.52 0.74
C ILE A 485 -30.51 -24.87 -0.68
#